data_AF-A0AAV0ZIU6-F1
#
_entry.id   AF-A0AAV0ZIU6-F1
#
_cell.length_a   1.000
_cell.length_b   1.000
_cell.length_c   1.000
_cell.angle_alpha   90.00
_cell.angle_beta   90.00
_cell.angle_gamma   90.00
#
_symmetry.space_group_name_H-M   'P 1'
#
loop_
_entity.id
_entity.type
_entity.pdbx_description
1 polymer ?
#
loop_
_entity_poly.entity_id
_entity_poly.type
_entity_poly.pdbx_seq_one_letter_code
_entity_poly.pdbx_strand_id
1 'polypeptide(L)'
;MHVLINCDEVKPYPELFMQYHRINEEDASGLIHEQFPSWLKEYVNDERNGTHSPYMKALTLGPNPKTTSWHIYFINEYKFHTEEWSRDNTEDEMPYQSDEMSPVVPITELE
;
A
#
# COMPACT_ATOMS: atom_id res chain seq x y z
N MET A 1 -0.37 -3.95 -1.92
CA MET A 1 1.03 -4.09 -2.38
C MET A 1 1.59 -2.79 -2.97
N HIS A 2 0.83 -2.07 -3.83
CA HIS A 2 1.26 -0.77 -4.39
C HIS A 2 1.70 0.29 -3.39
N VAL A 3 1.09 0.36 -2.20
CA VAL A 3 1.51 1.31 -1.14
C VAL A 3 2.89 0.96 -0.58
N LEU A 4 3.20 -0.33 -0.40
CA LEU A 4 4.47 -0.77 0.15
C LEU A 4 5.62 -0.56 -0.84
N ILE A 5 5.42 -0.82 -2.14
CA ILE A 5 6.48 -0.68 -3.15
C ILE A 5 6.92 0.79 -3.33
N ASN A 6 6.05 1.75 -3.05
CA ASN A 6 6.39 3.18 -3.14
C ASN A 6 7.06 3.74 -1.88
N CYS A 7 7.19 2.95 -0.81
CA CYS A 7 7.84 3.36 0.44
C CYS A 7 9.37 3.31 0.28
N ASP A 8 10.08 4.40 0.62
CA ASP A 8 11.54 4.49 0.43
C ASP A 8 12.30 3.41 1.21
N GLU A 9 11.82 3.07 2.40
CA GLU A 9 12.36 2.02 3.24
C GLU A 9 12.18 0.62 2.64
N VAL A 10 11.14 0.43 1.81
CA VAL A 10 10.81 -0.88 1.21
C VAL A 10 11.46 -1.05 -0.17
N LYS A 11 11.82 0.04 -0.86
CA LYS A 11 12.46 0.02 -2.19
C LYS A 11 13.61 -0.98 -2.39
N PRO A 12 14.53 -1.24 -1.43
CA PRO A 12 15.62 -2.20 -1.66
C PRO A 12 15.19 -3.68 -1.64
N TYR A 13 14.00 -4.00 -1.11
CA TYR A 13 13.60 -5.38 -0.85
C TYR A 13 13.02 -6.14 -2.06
N PRO A 14 12.30 -5.52 -3.02
CA PRO A 14 11.83 -6.21 -4.22
C PRO A 14 12.95 -6.85 -5.04
N GLU A 15 14.07 -6.14 -5.25
CA GLU A 15 15.23 -6.69 -5.95
C GLU A 15 15.86 -7.85 -5.18
N LEU A 16 15.96 -7.71 -3.85
CA LEU A 16 16.48 -8.77 -2.97
C LEU A 16 15.59 -10.03 -2.99
N PHE A 17 14.27 -9.84 -3.03
CA PHE A 17 13.30 -10.93 -3.19
C PHE A 17 13.52 -11.69 -4.50
N MET A 18 13.63 -10.97 -5.62
CA MET A 18 13.89 -11.58 -6.93
C MET A 18 15.21 -12.36 -6.93
N GLN A 19 16.27 -11.81 -6.34
CA GLN A 19 17.56 -12.46 -6.23
C GLN A 19 17.49 -13.74 -5.37
N TYR A 20 16.82 -13.68 -4.21
CA TYR A 20 16.68 -14.80 -3.29
C TYR A 20 15.95 -15.99 -3.92
N HIS A 21 14.89 -15.71 -4.67
CA HIS A 21 14.06 -16.72 -5.32
C HIS A 21 14.51 -17.07 -6.74
N ARG A 22 15.54 -16.40 -7.28
CA ARG A 22 16.01 -16.55 -8.67
C ARG A 22 14.87 -16.38 -9.68
N ILE A 23 14.04 -15.37 -9.45
CA ILE A 23 12.88 -15.05 -10.30
C ILE A 23 13.36 -14.24 -11.50
N ASN A 24 12.88 -14.60 -12.69
CA ASN A 24 13.11 -13.83 -13.91
C ASN A 24 12.09 -12.68 -13.98
N GLU A 25 12.45 -11.56 -14.63
CA GLU A 25 11.57 -10.38 -14.74
C GLU A 25 10.17 -10.68 -15.31
N GLU A 26 10.09 -11.65 -16.24
CA GLU A 26 8.83 -12.05 -16.89
C GLU A 26 7.81 -12.63 -15.90
N ASP A 27 8.28 -13.34 -14.85
CA ASP A 27 7.44 -13.95 -13.81
C ASP A 27 7.31 -13.06 -12.57
N ALA A 28 8.06 -11.97 -12.49
CA ALA A 28 8.21 -11.15 -11.29
C ALA A 28 6.90 -10.50 -10.87
N SER A 29 6.11 -9.97 -11.82
CA SER A 29 4.89 -9.21 -11.49
C SER A 29 3.91 -10.02 -10.63
N GLY A 30 3.55 -11.24 -11.04
CA GLY A 30 2.61 -12.09 -10.30
C GLY A 30 3.16 -12.51 -8.93
N LEU A 31 4.43 -12.91 -8.88
CA LEU A 31 5.07 -13.39 -7.66
C LEU A 31 5.28 -12.28 -6.63
N ILE A 32 5.59 -11.05 -7.07
CA ILE A 32 5.71 -9.91 -6.15
C ILE A 32 4.32 -9.56 -5.59
N HIS A 33 3.24 -9.70 -6.35
CA HIS A 33 1.89 -9.45 -5.82
C HIS A 33 1.46 -10.45 -4.75
N GLU A 34 1.79 -11.73 -4.93
CA GLU A 34 1.31 -12.81 -4.05
C GLU A 34 2.25 -13.12 -2.89
N GLN A 35 3.57 -13.14 -3.12
CA GLN A 35 4.53 -13.75 -2.19
C GLN A 35 5.42 -12.73 -1.49
N PHE A 36 5.71 -11.60 -2.14
CA PHE A 36 6.59 -10.58 -1.57
C PHE A 36 6.18 -10.10 -0.17
N PRO A 37 4.88 -9.82 0.13
CA PRO A 37 4.52 -9.34 1.47
C PRO A 37 4.83 -10.34 2.59
N SER A 38 4.55 -11.63 2.34
CA SER A 38 4.83 -12.71 3.29
C SER A 38 6.33 -12.92 3.46
N TRP A 39 7.07 -12.97 2.35
CA TRP A 39 8.52 -13.08 2.37
C TRP A 39 9.18 -11.91 3.09
N LEU A 40 8.75 -10.68 2.82
CA LEU A 40 9.31 -9.48 3.45
C LEU A 40 9.14 -9.53 4.97
N LYS A 41 7.96 -9.97 5.43
CA LYS A 41 7.69 -10.17 6.85
C LYS A 41 8.63 -11.20 7.47
N GLU A 42 8.86 -12.33 6.81
CA GLU A 42 9.79 -13.35 7.30
C GLU A 42 11.23 -12.81 7.34
N TYR A 43 11.66 -12.17 6.26
CA TYR A 43 13.01 -11.61 6.09
C TYR A 43 13.34 -10.58 7.18
N VAL A 44 12.43 -9.64 7.43
CA VAL A 44 12.60 -8.55 8.41
C VAL A 44 12.57 -9.06 9.86
N ASN A 45 11.85 -10.16 10.12
CA ASN A 45 11.74 -10.73 11.47
C ASN A 45 12.89 -11.70 11.81
N ASP A 46 13.66 -12.15 10.82
CA ASP A 46 14.87 -12.94 11.04
C ASP A 46 16.04 -12.05 11.45
N GLU A 47 16.46 -12.16 12.71
CA GLU A 47 17.54 -11.35 13.28
C GLU A 47 18.89 -11.54 12.57
N ARG A 48 19.08 -12.65 11.85
CA ARG A 48 20.31 -12.94 11.09
C ARG A 48 20.47 -12.04 9.87
N ASN A 49 19.38 -11.45 9.38
CA ASN A 49 19.37 -10.59 8.20
C ASN A 49 19.73 -9.12 8.51
N GLY A 50 20.03 -8.80 9.78
CA GLY A 50 20.48 -7.46 10.18
C GLY A 50 19.43 -6.36 10.10
N THR A 51 18.15 -6.69 9.83
CA THR A 51 17.06 -5.71 9.85
C THR A 51 16.55 -5.53 11.28
N HIS A 52 17.10 -4.54 11.98
CA HIS A 52 16.72 -4.25 13.38
C HIS A 52 15.73 -3.09 13.53
N SER A 53 15.32 -2.45 12.43
CA SER A 53 14.39 -1.31 12.48
C SER A 53 13.01 -1.76 13.00
N PRO A 54 12.53 -1.23 14.15
CA PRO A 54 11.19 -1.54 14.64
C PRO A 54 10.10 -1.00 13.72
N TYR A 55 10.38 0.09 12.99
CA TYR A 55 9.48 0.64 11.97
C TYR A 55 9.27 -0.35 10.82
N MET A 56 10.35 -0.96 10.33
CA MET A 56 10.26 -1.95 9.26
C MET A 56 9.45 -3.18 9.71
N LYS A 57 9.65 -3.65 10.95
CA LYS A 57 8.83 -4.72 11.54
C LYS A 57 7.35 -4.33 11.56
N ALA A 58 7.02 -3.12 12.02
CA ALA A 58 5.64 -2.64 12.06
C ALA A 58 5.02 -2.56 10.65
N LEU A 59 5.75 -2.07 9.64
CA LEU A 59 5.26 -2.01 8.26
C LEU A 59 4.88 -3.40 7.71
N THR A 60 5.67 -4.44 8.00
CA THR A 60 5.37 -5.80 7.52
C THR A 60 4.15 -6.46 8.16
N LEU A 61 3.65 -5.91 9.27
CA LEU A 61 2.42 -6.40 9.91
C LEU A 61 1.16 -5.91 9.19
N GLY A 62 1.29 -4.92 8.30
CA GLY A 62 0.18 -4.32 7.59
C GLY A 62 -0.68 -3.42 8.48
N PRO A 63 -1.77 -2.87 7.92
CA PRO A 63 -2.68 -2.01 8.66
C PRO A 63 -3.33 -2.76 9.82
N ASN A 64 -3.57 -2.04 10.93
CA ASN A 64 -4.22 -2.61 12.10
C ASN A 64 -5.63 -3.11 11.70
N PRO A 65 -6.06 -4.32 12.08
CA PRO A 65 -7.38 -4.84 11.74
C PRO A 65 -8.54 -4.02 12.33
N LYS A 66 -8.27 -3.13 13.30
CA LYS A 66 -9.25 -2.18 13.85
C LYS A 66 -9.30 -0.86 13.08
N THR A 67 -8.56 -0.72 11.98
CA THR A 67 -8.54 0.51 11.18
C THR A 67 -9.86 0.62 10.41
N THR A 68 -10.46 1.81 10.42
CA THR A 68 -11.63 2.11 9.59
C THR A 68 -11.21 2.11 8.12
N SER A 69 -11.72 1.16 7.34
CA SER A 69 -11.57 1.13 5.89
C SER A 69 -12.67 1.96 5.24
N TRP A 70 -12.32 2.80 4.27
CA TRP A 70 -13.26 3.51 3.42
C TRP A 70 -13.21 2.91 2.02
N HIS A 71 -14.37 2.52 1.50
CA HIS A 71 -14.47 1.86 0.19
C HIS A 71 -14.32 2.82 -0.99
N ILE A 72 -14.35 4.14 -0.75
CA ILE A 72 -14.26 5.20 -1.75
C ILE A 72 -13.27 6.26 -1.27
N TYR A 73 -12.40 6.73 -2.16
CA TYR A 73 -11.55 7.88 -1.92
C TYR A 73 -11.41 8.75 -3.18
N PHE A 74 -11.18 10.05 -2.99
CA PHE A 74 -11.05 11.04 -4.07
C PHE A 74 -9.62 11.54 -4.17
N ILE A 75 -9.04 11.54 -5.37
CA ILE A 75 -7.73 12.12 -5.66
C ILE A 75 -7.86 12.97 -6.92
N ASN A 76 -7.60 14.27 -6.82
CA ASN A 76 -7.64 15.20 -7.96
C ASN A 76 -8.93 15.07 -8.78
N GLU A 77 -10.09 15.07 -8.11
CA GLU A 77 -11.43 14.92 -8.73
C GLU A 77 -11.76 13.51 -9.27
N TYR A 78 -10.82 12.56 -9.21
CA TYR A 78 -11.08 11.16 -9.56
C TYR A 78 -11.57 10.37 -8.35
N LYS A 79 -12.68 9.65 -8.54
CA LYS A 79 -13.25 8.69 -7.58
C LYS A 79 -12.61 7.32 -7.79
N PHE A 80 -12.01 6.78 -6.75
CA PHE A 80 -11.51 5.42 -6.71
C PHE A 80 -12.34 4.62 -5.71
N HIS A 81 -12.70 3.39 -6.07
CA HIS A 81 -13.41 2.48 -5.18
C HIS A 81 -12.85 1.06 -5.30
N THR A 82 -13.12 0.23 -4.29
CA THR A 82 -12.75 -1.19 -4.36
C THR A 82 -13.62 -1.91 -5.39
N GLU A 83 -13.08 -2.97 -6.00
CA GLU A 83 -13.85 -3.81 -6.94
C GLU A 83 -15.07 -4.46 -6.25
N GLU A 84 -14.90 -4.83 -4.98
CA GLU A 84 -15.97 -5.31 -4.11
C GLU A 84 -17.11 -4.28 -4.00
N TRP A 85 -16.78 -2.99 -3.84
CA TRP A 85 -17.79 -1.92 -3.79
C TRP A 85 -18.58 -1.80 -5.08
N SER A 86 -17.93 -1.99 -6.24
CA SER A 86 -18.57 -1.93 -7.56
C SER A 86 -19.61 -3.03 -7.76
N ARG A 87 -19.36 -4.22 -7.19
CA ARG A 87 -20.23 -5.38 -7.37
C ARG A 87 -21.57 -5.21 -6.67
N ASP A 88 -21.59 -4.47 -5.58
CA ASP A 88 -22.78 -4.26 -4.74
C ASP A 88 -23.48 -2.91 -5.01
N ASN A 89 -22.84 -1.97 -5.72
CA ASN A 89 -23.36 -0.62 -5.97
C ASN A 89 -23.27 -0.20 -7.44
N THR A 90 -23.88 -0.99 -8.33
CA THR A 90 -23.91 -0.75 -9.79
C THR A 90 -24.70 0.49 -10.23
N GLU A 91 -25.43 1.16 -9.33
CA GLU A 91 -26.32 2.29 -9.65
C GLU A 91 -25.80 3.67 -9.21
N ASP A 92 -24.65 3.74 -8.51
CA ASP A 92 -24.09 4.97 -7.91
C ASP A 92 -23.09 5.72 -8.82
N GLU A 93 -23.25 5.62 -10.14
CA GLU A 93 -22.60 6.47 -11.16
C GLU A 93 -23.27 7.86 -11.23
N MET A 94 -23.63 8.46 -10.09
CA MET A 94 -24.06 9.85 -10.04
C MET A 94 -22.84 10.78 -9.87
N PRO A 95 -22.62 11.75 -10.78
CA PRO A 95 -21.51 12.69 -10.66
C PRO A 95 -21.66 13.52 -9.39
N TYR A 96 -20.57 13.62 -8.62
CA TYR A 96 -20.52 14.47 -7.44
C TYR A 96 -20.76 15.94 -7.85
N GLN A 97 -21.81 16.56 -7.32
CA GLN A 97 -21.96 18.02 -7.33
C GLN A 97 -21.20 18.58 -6.13
N SER A 98 -20.20 19.41 -6.41
CA SER A 98 -19.32 20.05 -5.43
C SER A 98 -20.01 21.25 -4.78
N ASP A 99 -20.98 21.02 -3.90
CA ASP A 99 -21.50 22.09 -3.05
C ASP A 99 -20.63 22.20 -1.77
N GLU A 100 -19.78 23.23 -1.80
CA GLU A 100 -19.05 23.88 -0.68
C GLU A 100 -18.11 23.01 0.18
N MET A 101 -16.98 22.60 -0.39
CA MET A 101 -15.82 22.18 0.42
C MET A 101 -15.12 23.43 0.99
N SER A 102 -15.10 23.57 2.32
CA SER A 102 -14.32 24.64 2.98
C SER A 102 -12.84 24.57 2.60
N PRO A 103 -12.14 25.71 2.39
CA PRO A 103 -10.75 25.70 1.98
C PRO A 103 -9.86 25.03 3.02
N VAL A 104 -9.08 24.05 2.58
CA VAL A 104 -8.09 23.36 3.40
C VAL A 104 -6.95 24.33 3.71
N VAL A 105 -6.79 24.67 4.99
CA VAL A 105 -5.64 25.46 5.46
C VAL A 105 -4.35 24.64 5.30
N PRO A 106 -3.29 25.19 4.66
CA PRO A 106 -2.02 24.48 4.55
C PRO A 106 -1.40 24.28 5.93
N ILE A 107 -0.86 23.08 6.16
CA ILE A 107 -0.07 22.76 7.35
C ILE A 107 1.26 23.49 7.20
N THR A 108 1.46 24.58 7.94
CA THR A 108 2.77 25.22 8.06
C THR A 108 3.71 24.27 8.81
N GLU A 109 4.86 23.98 8.21
CA GLU A 109 5.97 23.28 8.86
C GLU A 109 6.35 24.03 10.15
N LEU A 110 6.37 23.32 11.27
CA LEU A 110 6.94 23.81 12.52
C LEU A 110 8.46 23.67 12.41
N GLU A 111 9.15 24.80 12.26
CA GLU A 111 10.61 24.94 12.35
C GLU A 111 11.09 24.84 13.82
#